data_AF-A0A1I6JJD3-F1
#
_entry.id   AF-A0A1I6JJD3-F1
#
_cell.length_a   1.000
_cell.length_b   1.000
_cell.length_c   1.000
_cell.angle_alpha   90.00
_cell.angle_beta   90.00
_cell.angle_gamma   90.00
#
_symmetry.space_group_name_H-M   'P 1'
#
loop_
_entity.id
_entity.type
_entity.pdbx_description
1 polymer ?
#
loop_
_entity_poly.entity_id
_entity_poly.type
_entity_poly.pdbx_seq_one_letter_code
_entity_poly.pdbx_strand_id
1 'polypeptide(L)'
;MAGDRVLYPIDDLKTTSAQLIAIVDEFEAASARRDDLEHAVGRPDGDSRLKDRVHDFEGSWNDSRDKLLSKLKEISDRVKGTVEEVTKTDTDMANSMQQSGHGAGGARGRAVAN
;
A
#
# COMPACT_ATOMS: atom_id res chain seq x y z
N MET A 1 0.13 -8.04 30.33
CA MET A 1 0.38 -9.00 29.24
C MET A 1 0.78 -8.21 28.00
N ALA A 2 2.08 -7.99 27.80
CA ALA A 2 2.54 -7.43 26.52
C ALA A 2 2.39 -8.55 25.50
N GLY A 3 1.46 -8.42 24.57
CA GLY A 3 1.27 -9.38 23.49
C GLY A 3 2.57 -9.55 22.72
N ASP A 4 2.84 -10.77 22.27
CA ASP A 4 4.02 -11.11 21.49
C ASP A 4 4.19 -10.13 20.32
N ARG A 5 5.25 -9.33 20.34
CA ARG A 5 5.47 -8.26 19.35
C ARG A 5 6.27 -8.85 18.21
N VAL A 6 5.64 -8.99 17.05
CA VAL A 6 6.35 -9.32 15.81
C VAL A 6 7.22 -8.13 15.42
N LEU A 7 8.54 -8.32 15.42
CA LEU A 7 9.49 -7.35 14.90
C LEU A 7 9.60 -7.56 13.38
N TYR A 8 9.26 -6.53 12.61
CA TYR A 8 9.30 -6.58 11.16
C TYR A 8 10.26 -5.51 10.64
N PRO A 9 11.24 -5.85 9.76
CA PRO A 9 12.14 -4.87 9.18
C PRO A 9 11.37 -3.80 8.39
N ILE A 10 11.75 -2.53 8.55
CA ILE A 10 11.06 -1.43 7.86
C ILE A 10 11.18 -1.53 6.34
N ASP A 11 12.27 -2.08 5.83
CA ASP A 11 12.48 -2.27 4.39
C ASP A 11 11.60 -3.38 3.82
N ASP A 12 11.28 -4.39 4.62
CA ASP A 12 10.30 -5.41 4.24
C ASP A 12 8.89 -4.78 4.20
N LEU A 13 8.54 -3.87 5.13
CA LEU A 13 7.26 -3.15 5.07
C LEU A 13 7.16 -2.25 3.84
N LYS A 14 8.24 -1.56 3.46
CA LYS A 14 8.29 -0.77 2.21
C LYS A 14 8.07 -1.65 0.99
N THR A 15 8.71 -2.81 0.95
CA THR A 15 8.56 -3.79 -0.13
C THR A 15 7.12 -4.27 -0.22
N THR A 16 6.52 -4.68 0.91
CA THR A 16 5.12 -5.08 0.98
C THR A 16 4.18 -3.96 0.52
N SER A 17 4.43 -2.71 0.92
CA SER A 17 3.63 -1.55 0.48
C SER A 17 3.68 -1.39 -1.04
N ALA A 18 4.87 -1.45 -1.64
CA ALA A 18 5.02 -1.35 -3.10
C ALA A 18 4.31 -2.50 -3.84
N GLN A 19 4.39 -3.73 -3.31
CA GLN A 19 3.70 -4.88 -3.88
C GLN A 19 2.18 -4.74 -3.80
N LEU A 20 1.65 -4.26 -2.68
CA LEU A 20 0.20 -4.03 -2.52
C LEU A 20 -0.31 -2.97 -3.49
N ILE A 21 0.44 -1.90 -3.70
CA ILE A 21 0.10 -0.87 -4.70
C ILE A 21 0.06 -1.49 -6.10
N ALA A 22 1.07 -2.27 -6.49
CA ALA A 22 1.08 -2.93 -7.79
C ALA A 22 -0.12 -3.88 -7.98
N ILE A 23 -0.48 -4.65 -6.95
CA ILE A 23 -1.66 -5.52 -6.99
C ILE A 23 -2.94 -4.70 -7.14
N VAL A 24 -3.08 -3.58 -6.41
CA VAL A 24 -4.23 -2.67 -6.53
C VAL A 24 -4.36 -2.17 -7.97
N ASP A 25 -3.26 -1.73 -8.57
CA ASP A 25 -3.22 -1.22 -9.96
C ASP A 25 -3.59 -2.31 -10.98
N GLU A 26 -3.07 -3.53 -10.81
CA GLU A 26 -3.41 -4.67 -11.66
C GLU A 26 -4.90 -5.03 -11.57
N PHE A 27 -5.44 -5.01 -10.35
CA PHE A 27 -6.87 -5.21 -10.13
C PHE A 27 -7.65 -4.12 -10.86
N GLU A 28 -7.32 -2.84 -10.67
CA GLU A 28 -7.94 -1.71 -11.38
C GLU A 28 -8.00 -1.91 -12.90
N ALA A 29 -6.87 -2.28 -13.52
CA ALA A 29 -6.79 -2.54 -14.95
C ALA A 29 -7.64 -3.73 -15.43
N ALA A 30 -7.84 -4.76 -14.58
CA ALA A 30 -8.61 -5.96 -14.94
C ALA A 30 -10.11 -5.69 -15.17
N SER A 31 -10.67 -4.60 -14.62
CA SER A 31 -12.07 -4.21 -14.87
C SER A 31 -12.29 -3.81 -16.33
N ALA A 32 -11.33 -3.09 -16.93
CA ALA A 32 -11.47 -2.52 -18.26
C ALA A 32 -11.51 -3.55 -19.41
N ARG A 33 -11.08 -4.79 -19.17
CA ARG A 33 -11.04 -5.86 -20.20
C ARG A 33 -12.34 -6.64 -20.33
N ARG A 34 -13.35 -6.33 -19.50
CA ARG A 34 -14.46 -7.23 -19.23
C ARG A 34 -15.73 -6.92 -20.01
N ASP A 35 -16.07 -5.64 -20.20
CA ASP A 35 -17.25 -5.22 -20.97
C ASP A 35 -17.24 -5.73 -22.43
N ASP A 36 -16.06 -6.14 -22.91
CA ASP A 36 -15.87 -6.72 -24.24
C ASP A 36 -16.36 -8.18 -24.36
N LEU A 37 -16.45 -8.94 -23.27
CA LEU A 37 -16.67 -10.39 -23.36
C LEU A 37 -18.14 -10.75 -23.65
N GLU A 38 -19.10 -10.19 -22.93
CA GLU A 38 -20.53 -10.33 -23.24
C GLU A 38 -20.83 -9.90 -24.68
N HIS A 39 -20.23 -8.79 -25.11
CA HIS A 39 -20.40 -8.27 -26.47
C HIS A 39 -19.79 -9.19 -27.52
N ALA A 40 -18.57 -9.71 -27.26
CA ALA A 40 -17.89 -10.65 -28.14
C ALA A 40 -18.65 -11.98 -28.29
N VAL A 41 -19.33 -12.42 -27.24
CA VAL A 41 -20.15 -13.64 -27.26
C VAL A 41 -21.42 -13.44 -28.10
N GLY A 42 -22.09 -12.30 -27.98
CA GLY A 42 -23.21 -11.93 -28.85
C GLY A 42 -24.43 -12.85 -28.69
N ARG A 43 -25.05 -13.27 -29.80
CA ARG A 43 -26.20 -14.20 -29.82
C ARG A 43 -26.01 -15.28 -30.88
N PRO A 44 -25.16 -16.28 -30.63
CA PRO A 44 -24.93 -17.35 -31.59
C PRO A 44 -26.26 -18.08 -31.88
N ASP A 45 -26.57 -18.26 -33.17
CA ASP A 45 -27.83 -18.84 -33.66
C ASP A 45 -29.11 -18.18 -33.09
N GLY A 46 -29.02 -16.92 -32.66
CA GLY A 46 -30.11 -16.20 -32.01
C GLY A 46 -30.35 -16.57 -30.55
N ASP A 47 -29.56 -17.48 -29.96
CA ASP A 47 -29.67 -17.91 -28.57
C ASP A 47 -28.91 -16.94 -27.64
N SER A 48 -29.61 -16.38 -26.65
CA SER A 48 -29.02 -15.46 -25.67
C SER A 48 -28.49 -16.15 -24.42
N ARG A 49 -28.76 -17.43 -24.18
CA ARG A 49 -28.45 -18.09 -22.90
C ARG A 49 -26.98 -18.02 -22.53
N LEU A 50 -26.08 -18.17 -23.52
CA LEU A 50 -24.64 -18.05 -23.27
C LEU A 50 -24.25 -16.62 -22.88
N LYS A 51 -24.77 -15.62 -23.59
CA LYS A 51 -24.57 -14.20 -23.28
C LYS A 51 -25.09 -13.85 -21.90
N ASP A 52 -26.28 -14.31 -21.54
CA ASP A 52 -26.90 -14.02 -20.24
C ASP A 52 -26.07 -14.64 -19.09
N ARG A 53 -25.52 -15.85 -19.28
CA ARG A 53 -24.60 -16.47 -18.32
C ARG A 53 -23.28 -15.71 -18.18
N VAL A 54 -22.77 -15.18 -19.29
CA VAL A 54 -21.55 -14.35 -19.28
C VAL A 54 -21.83 -13.06 -18.53
N HIS A 55 -22.95 -12.38 -18.78
CA HIS A 55 -23.40 -11.20 -18.04
C HIS A 55 -23.46 -11.43 -16.52
N ASP A 56 -24.06 -12.54 -16.08
CA ASP A 56 -24.13 -12.89 -14.65
C ASP A 56 -22.75 -13.11 -14.02
N PHE A 57 -21.87 -13.83 -14.73
CA PHE A 57 -20.49 -14.06 -14.30
C PHE A 57 -19.73 -12.75 -14.18
N GLU A 58 -19.86 -11.91 -15.20
CA GLU A 58 -19.26 -10.60 -15.32
C GLU A 58 -19.64 -9.67 -14.16
N GLY A 59 -20.94 -9.58 -13.84
CA GLY A 59 -21.42 -8.82 -12.68
C GLY A 59 -20.88 -9.37 -11.35
N SER A 60 -20.95 -10.68 -11.16
CA SER A 60 -20.46 -11.33 -9.93
C SER A 60 -18.95 -11.16 -9.72
N TRP A 61 -18.18 -11.22 -10.81
CA TRP A 61 -16.75 -10.95 -10.80
C TRP A 61 -16.47 -9.51 -10.41
N ASN A 62 -17.21 -8.54 -10.98
CA ASN A 62 -17.01 -7.13 -10.65
C ASN A 62 -17.24 -6.86 -9.16
N ASP A 63 -18.36 -7.34 -8.62
CA ASP A 63 -18.70 -7.14 -7.21
C ASP A 63 -17.65 -7.74 -6.27
N SER A 64 -17.17 -8.95 -6.61
CA SER A 64 -16.15 -9.64 -5.81
C SER A 64 -14.80 -8.93 -5.90
N ARG A 65 -14.44 -8.48 -7.11
CA ARG A 65 -13.21 -7.74 -7.38
C ARG A 65 -13.21 -6.38 -6.69
N ASP A 66 -14.29 -5.62 -6.75
CA ASP A 66 -14.41 -4.31 -6.11
C ASP A 66 -14.31 -4.44 -4.58
N LYS A 67 -14.95 -5.46 -3.98
CA LYS A 67 -14.79 -5.76 -2.56
C LYS A 67 -13.36 -6.11 -2.17
N LEU A 68 -12.66 -6.88 -3.00
CA LEU A 68 -11.25 -7.24 -2.77
C LEU A 68 -10.36 -6.01 -2.93
N LEU A 69 -10.58 -5.19 -3.95
CA LEU A 69 -9.86 -3.95 -4.21
C LEU A 69 -9.98 -2.97 -3.05
N SER A 70 -11.18 -2.76 -2.51
CA SER A 70 -11.37 -1.91 -1.32
C SER A 70 -10.54 -2.40 -0.13
N LYS A 71 -10.55 -3.71 0.16
CA LYS A 71 -9.76 -4.28 1.26
C LYS A 71 -8.26 -4.16 1.03
N LEU A 72 -7.80 -4.36 -0.20
CA LEU A 72 -6.39 -4.22 -0.55
C LEU A 72 -5.91 -2.78 -0.40
N LYS A 73 -6.72 -1.80 -0.82
CA LYS A 73 -6.45 -0.37 -0.59
C LYS A 73 -6.35 -0.04 0.90
N GLU A 74 -7.31 -0.50 1.70
CA GLU A 74 -7.27 -0.30 3.16
C GLU A 74 -6.00 -0.88 3.81
N ILE A 75 -5.57 -2.07 3.39
CA ILE A 75 -4.34 -2.69 3.90
C ILE A 75 -3.11 -1.89 3.43
N SER A 76 -3.07 -1.52 2.15
CA SER A 76 -1.99 -0.72 1.57
C SER A 76 -1.81 0.61 2.32
N ASP A 77 -2.91 1.32 2.57
CA ASP A 77 -2.90 2.60 3.29
C ASP A 77 -2.37 2.45 4.73
N ARG A 78 -2.76 1.37 5.42
CA ARG A 78 -2.27 1.08 6.78
C ARG A 78 -0.77 0.77 6.79
N VAL A 79 -0.29 -0.05 5.86
CA VAL A 79 1.14 -0.39 5.77
C VAL A 79 1.95 0.85 5.42
N LYS A 80 1.49 1.65 4.45
CA LYS A 80 2.12 2.92 4.08
C LYS A 80 2.17 3.89 5.26
N GLY A 81 1.05 4.08 5.97
CA GLY A 81 1.01 4.94 7.16
C GLY A 81 1.99 4.48 8.24
N THR A 82 2.10 3.17 8.47
CA THR A 82 3.09 2.61 9.41
C THR A 82 4.52 2.93 8.99
N VAL A 83 4.85 2.79 7.69
CA VAL A 83 6.18 3.11 7.16
C VAL A 83 6.50 4.60 7.34
N GLU A 84 5.53 5.47 7.04
CA GLU A 84 5.67 6.92 7.18
C GLU A 84 5.89 7.35 8.63
N GLU A 85 5.08 6.84 9.56
CA GLU A 85 5.19 7.14 10.99
C GLU A 85 6.54 6.71 11.58
N VAL A 86 7.00 5.51 11.26
CA VAL A 86 8.30 5.00 11.73
C VAL A 86 9.45 5.83 11.14
N THR A 87 9.43 6.11 9.84
CA THR A 87 10.48 6.89 9.16
C THR A 87 10.55 8.31 9.71
N LYS A 88 9.40 8.94 9.94
CA LYS A 88 9.30 10.27 10.54
C LYS A 88 9.88 10.27 11.95
N THR A 89 9.47 9.29 12.77
CA THR A 89 9.96 9.16 14.15
C THR A 89 11.48 9.00 14.19
N ASP A 90 12.04 8.16 13.32
CA ASP A 90 13.50 7.97 13.20
C ASP A 90 14.23 9.26 12.81
N THR A 91 13.69 9.98 11.82
CA THR A 91 14.23 11.27 11.36
C THR A 91 14.20 12.33 12.47
N ASP A 92 13.09 12.44 13.19
CA ASP A 92 12.91 13.40 14.28
C ASP A 92 13.90 13.10 15.43
N MET A 93 14.09 11.82 15.77
CA MET A 93 15.09 11.40 16.76
C MET A 93 16.52 11.73 16.31
N ALA A 94 16.88 11.42 15.06
CA ALA A 94 18.21 11.73 14.52
C ALA A 94 18.51 13.24 14.58
N ASN A 95 17.55 14.08 14.18
CA ASN A 95 17.66 15.53 14.24
C ASN A 95 17.82 16.03 15.68
N SER A 96 17.03 15.49 16.62
CA SER A 96 17.12 15.85 18.04
C SER A 96 18.49 15.51 18.63
N MET A 97 19.06 14.36 18.28
CA MET A 97 20.39 13.95 18.74
C MET A 97 21.51 14.82 18.14
N GLN A 98 21.42 15.19 16.86
CA GLN A 98 22.37 16.10 16.21
C GLN A 98 22.37 17.48 16.89
N GLN A 99 21.18 18.02 17.17
CA GLN A 99 21.03 19.29 17.88
C GLN A 99 21.61 19.22 19.30
N SER A 100 21.41 18.10 20.00
CA SER A 100 21.97 17.85 21.33
C SER A 100 23.50 17.76 21.32
N GLY A 101 24.08 17.12 20.30
CA GLY A 101 25.53 16.98 20.13
C GLY A 101 26.24 18.28 19.74
N HIS A 102 25.57 19.16 19.01
CA HIS A 102 26.11 20.47 18.61
C HIS A 102 26.22 21.46 19.77
N GLY A 103 25.46 21.27 20.86
CA GLY A 103 25.53 22.11 22.07
C GLY A 103 26.68 21.74 23.03
N ALA A 104 27.22 20.52 22.95
CA ALA A 104 28.24 20.03 23.88
C ALA A 104 29.68 20.36 23.47
N GLY A 105 29.93 20.74 22.21
CA GLY A 105 31.27 21.00 21.67
C GLY A 105 31.76 22.47 21.75
N GLY A 106 30.88 23.44 22.01
CA GLY A 106 31.19 24.87 21.91
C GLY A 106 31.77 25.55 23.16
N ALA A 107 31.84 24.86 24.31
CA ALA A 107 32.15 25.47 25.61
C ALA A 107 33.53 25.08 26.19
N ARG A 108 34.45 24.52 25.40
CA ARG A 108 35.80 24.13 25.84
C ARG A 108 36.87 24.76 24.95
N GLY A 109 36.99 26.09 24.99
CA GLY A 109 37.99 26.78 24.19
C GLY A 109 38.12 28.28 24.42
N ARG A 110 37.95 28.78 25.66
CA ARG A 110 38.38 30.15 25.98
C ARG A 110 38.70 30.35 27.46
N ALA A 111 39.82 29.78 27.90
CA ALA A 111 40.51 30.24 29.09
C ALA A 111 41.94 29.72 29.06
N VAL A 112 42.87 30.53 28.54
CA VAL A 112 44.20 30.81 29.11
C VAL A 112 44.98 31.72 28.15
N ALA A 113 45.35 32.92 28.62
CA ALA A 113 46.72 33.47 28.58
C ALA A 113 46.69 35.00 28.81
N ASN A 114 47.28 35.38 29.95
CA ASN A 114 47.95 36.62 30.36
C ASN A 114 47.59 37.95 29.69
#